data_AF-A0A822D803-F1
#
_entry.id   AF-A0A822D803-F1
#
_cell.length_a   1.000
_cell.length_b   1.000
_cell.length_c   1.000
_cell.angle_alpha   90.00
_cell.angle_beta   90.00
_cell.angle_gamma   90.00
#
_symmetry.space_group_name_H-M   'P 1'
#
loop_
_entity.id
_entity.type
_entity.pdbx_description
1 polymer ?
#
loop_
_entity_poly.entity_id
_entity_poly.type
_entity_poly.pdbx_seq_one_letter_code
_entity_poly.pdbx_strand_id
1 'polypeptide(L)'
;PLYLNRQDIVLLESRDIPHTTFLCLQNEDHLWLIRCLLTPSIAYELLQEKVLPVFQLRKIARHINIVEEQFFIKLIITCAFNIMRELIDRTRIRISEKKARNMFGIVDEYGVLEYGQVFIQYTVMRDNKLYLSEEEDYIRKNNIGRCEILTTKVVITKNPCHHPGDLRTFDAVDRPELRHLKDVVVFPQKGPRPHSNEISGSDLDGDEYVVIWHEDLIPQTPNETPYEYDSQEDPPKMNRPITRDDINQVVMEVSEQDCLGTLSNIHLAYADKYGIKSETCTYLAGAISQEVDAAKTGKHPLTNEEIVELRQGLDSKWPDFMKGRGKKEYYPSERIL
;
A
#
# COMPACT_ATOMS: atom_id res chain seq x y z
N PRO A 1 -2.04 -3.84 11.23
CA PRO A 1 -3.05 -3.24 10.31
C PRO A 1 -2.39 -2.80 8.99
N LEU A 2 -3.16 -2.77 7.90
CA LEU A 2 -2.77 -2.19 6.61
C LEU A 2 -3.25 -0.74 6.54
N TYR A 3 -2.58 0.10 5.74
CA TYR A 3 -3.00 1.48 5.50
C TYR A 3 -3.07 1.72 4.00
N LEU A 4 -4.23 2.18 3.52
CA LEU A 4 -4.35 2.71 2.17
C LEU A 4 -3.60 4.02 2.08
N ASN A 5 -2.93 4.25 0.96
CA ASN A 5 -2.37 5.53 0.57
C ASN A 5 -3.22 6.19 -0.53
N ARG A 6 -2.80 7.37 -0.99
CA ARG A 6 -3.52 8.14 -2.01
C ARG A 6 -3.63 7.39 -3.34
N GLN A 7 -2.58 6.70 -3.77
CA GLN A 7 -2.57 5.91 -5.00
C GLN A 7 -3.54 4.73 -4.91
N ASP A 8 -3.54 3.99 -3.80
CA ASP A 8 -4.49 2.89 -3.56
C ASP A 8 -5.95 3.40 -3.67
N ILE A 9 -6.25 4.54 -3.05
CA ILE A 9 -7.59 5.15 -3.03
C ILE A 9 -8.03 5.57 -4.44
N VAL A 10 -7.15 6.23 -5.21
CA VAL A 10 -7.47 6.66 -6.58
C VAL A 10 -7.68 5.45 -7.51
N LEU A 11 -6.91 4.37 -7.35
CA LEU A 11 -7.13 3.15 -8.10
C LEU A 11 -8.46 2.50 -7.74
N LEU A 12 -8.78 2.35 -6.45
CA LEU A 12 -10.06 1.82 -5.99
C LEU A 12 -11.24 2.67 -6.48
N GLU A 13 -11.15 4.00 -6.42
CA GLU A 13 -12.15 4.92 -6.98
C GLU A 13 -12.36 4.66 -8.48
N SER A 14 -11.28 4.48 -9.24
CA SER A 14 -11.36 4.21 -10.69
C SER A 14 -12.02 2.88 -11.06
N ARG A 15 -12.19 2.00 -10.08
CA ARG A 15 -12.82 0.68 -10.19
C ARG A 15 -14.25 0.69 -9.63
N ASP A 16 -14.82 1.88 -9.48
CA ASP A 16 -16.18 2.18 -9.00
C ASP A 16 -16.43 1.87 -7.53
N ILE A 17 -15.38 1.86 -6.68
CA ILE A 17 -15.58 1.84 -5.23
C ILE A 17 -16.17 3.19 -4.78
N PRO A 18 -17.33 3.20 -4.11
CA PRO A 18 -17.99 4.44 -3.72
C PRO A 18 -17.16 5.29 -2.75
N HIS A 19 -17.23 6.61 -2.92
CA HIS A 19 -16.61 7.59 -2.00
C HIS A 19 -17.03 7.38 -0.55
N THR A 20 -18.28 7.00 -0.33
CA THR A 20 -18.85 6.72 1.00
C THR A 20 -18.09 5.60 1.72
N THR A 21 -17.53 4.62 1.01
CA THR A 21 -16.76 3.53 1.63
C THR A 21 -15.52 4.07 2.33
N PHE A 22 -14.76 4.96 1.69
CA PHE A 22 -13.57 5.56 2.31
C PHE A 22 -13.94 6.46 3.49
N LEU A 23 -15.02 7.23 3.37
CA LEU A 23 -15.53 8.06 4.47
C LEU A 23 -15.98 7.21 5.67
N CYS A 24 -16.62 6.06 5.42
CA CYS A 24 -16.97 5.09 6.47
C CYS A 24 -15.71 4.57 7.18
N LEU A 25 -14.68 4.16 6.43
CA LEU A 25 -13.42 3.69 7.02
C LEU A 25 -12.72 4.77 7.86
N GLN A 26 -12.70 6.02 7.39
CA GLN A 26 -12.16 7.15 8.15
C GLN A 26 -12.96 7.41 9.44
N ASN A 27 -14.29 7.37 9.37
CA ASN A 27 -15.16 7.55 10.52
C ASN A 27 -15.00 6.41 11.54
N GLU A 28 -14.84 5.17 11.09
CA GLU A 28 -14.56 4.03 11.96
C GLU A 28 -13.24 4.22 12.73
N ASP A 29 -12.17 4.64 12.06
CA ASP A 29 -10.89 4.90 12.71
C ASP A 29 -10.96 6.09 13.68
N HIS A 30 -11.69 7.16 13.31
CA HIS A 30 -11.93 8.30 14.19
C HIS A 30 -12.71 7.90 15.46
N LEU A 31 -13.79 7.13 15.32
CA LEU A 31 -14.56 6.61 16.45
C LEU A 31 -13.73 5.65 17.31
N TRP A 32 -12.86 4.84 16.69
CA TRP A 32 -11.93 3.99 17.40
C TRP A 32 -10.95 4.81 18.24
N LEU A 33 -10.37 5.88 17.69
CA LEU A 33 -9.50 6.81 18.42
C LEU A 33 -10.20 7.48 19.62
N ILE A 34 -11.46 7.89 19.46
CA ILE A 34 -12.25 8.42 20.59
C ILE A 34 -12.42 7.35 21.67
N ARG A 35 -12.73 6.11 21.28
CA ARG A 35 -12.87 5.00 22.23
C ARG A 35 -11.58 4.68 22.97
N CYS A 36 -10.41 4.86 22.34
CA CYS A 36 -9.10 4.74 23.00
C CYS A 36 -8.94 5.72 24.18
N LEU A 37 -9.61 6.87 24.18
CA LEU A 37 -9.54 7.82 25.29
C LEU A 37 -10.46 7.45 26.46
N LEU A 38 -11.44 6.58 26.22
CA LEU A 38 -12.50 6.27 27.17
C LEU A 38 -12.41 4.85 27.74
N THR A 39 -11.80 3.92 26.99
CA THR A 39 -11.84 2.49 27.31
C THR A 39 -10.43 1.93 27.49
N PRO A 40 -10.05 1.46 28.71
CA PRO A 40 -8.71 0.95 28.99
C PRO A 40 -8.25 -0.19 28.06
N SER A 41 -9.15 -1.10 27.67
CA SER A 41 -8.77 -2.22 26.79
C SER A 41 -8.42 -1.75 25.37
N ILE A 42 -9.15 -0.77 24.84
CA ILE A 42 -8.93 -0.22 23.50
C ILE A 42 -7.71 0.71 23.51
N ALA A 43 -7.55 1.51 24.57
CA ALA A 43 -6.34 2.28 24.83
C ALA A 43 -5.08 1.40 24.82
N TYR A 44 -5.18 0.23 25.46
CA TYR A 44 -4.09 -0.75 25.52
C TYR A 44 -3.76 -1.29 24.12
N GLU A 45 -4.75 -1.56 23.27
CA GLU A 45 -4.52 -1.99 21.87
C GLU A 45 -3.75 -0.93 21.08
N LEU A 46 -4.15 0.35 21.16
CA LEU A 46 -3.44 1.46 20.52
C LEU A 46 -1.99 1.57 21.00
N LEU A 47 -1.79 1.57 22.32
CA LEU A 47 -0.44 1.69 22.89
C LEU A 47 0.42 0.47 22.55
N GLN A 48 -0.13 -0.74 22.56
CA GLN A 48 0.60 -1.94 22.17
C GLN A 48 1.03 -1.90 20.70
N GLU A 49 0.24 -1.29 19.82
CA GLU A 49 0.59 -1.11 18.42
C GLU A 49 1.66 -0.04 18.20
N LYS A 50 1.61 1.08 18.94
CA LYS A 50 2.45 2.27 18.68
C LYS A 50 3.67 2.40 19.58
N VAL A 51 3.71 1.73 20.72
CA VAL A 51 4.79 1.85 21.71
C VAL A 51 5.72 0.64 21.61
N LEU A 52 7.01 0.89 21.81
CA LEU A 52 8.04 -0.15 21.76
C LEU A 52 7.80 -1.26 22.79
N PRO A 53 8.08 -2.54 22.46
CA PRO A 53 7.89 -3.67 23.36
C PRO A 53 8.65 -3.61 24.70
N VAL A 54 9.67 -2.75 24.79
CA VAL A 54 10.43 -2.50 26.05
C VAL A 54 9.51 -1.97 27.15
N PHE A 55 8.49 -1.21 26.77
CA PHE A 55 7.42 -0.81 27.66
C PHE A 55 6.54 -2.04 27.87
N GLN A 56 6.69 -2.71 29.01
CA GLN A 56 5.92 -3.91 29.38
C GLN A 56 4.45 -3.54 29.68
N LEU A 57 3.77 -2.91 28.71
CA LEU A 57 2.47 -2.26 28.82
C LEU A 57 1.45 -3.18 29.43
N ARG A 58 1.47 -4.46 29.07
CA ARG A 58 0.50 -5.43 29.60
C ARG A 58 0.63 -5.64 31.10
N LYS A 59 1.86 -5.64 31.63
CA LYS A 59 2.07 -5.75 33.09
C LYS A 59 1.63 -4.47 33.77
N ILE A 60 1.87 -3.31 33.16
CA ILE A 60 1.49 -2.01 33.72
C ILE A 60 -0.03 -1.84 33.73
N ALA A 61 -0.68 -2.04 32.59
CA ALA A 61 -2.12 -1.87 32.40
C ALA A 61 -2.99 -2.85 33.22
N ARG A 62 -2.39 -3.90 33.80
CA ARG A 62 -3.06 -4.79 34.78
C ARG A 62 -3.17 -4.18 36.18
N HIS A 63 -2.29 -3.24 36.51
CA HIS A 63 -2.20 -2.65 37.84
C HIS A 63 -2.56 -1.16 37.87
N ILE A 64 -2.58 -0.51 36.70
CA ILE A 64 -2.85 0.92 36.55
C ILE A 64 -3.93 1.11 35.49
N ASN A 65 -4.88 1.99 35.78
CA ASN A 65 -5.84 2.45 34.80
C ASN A 65 -5.19 3.47 33.85
N ILE A 66 -4.85 3.02 32.64
CA ILE A 66 -4.12 3.81 31.64
C ILE A 66 -4.93 4.97 31.05
N VAL A 67 -6.25 5.03 31.26
CA VAL A 67 -7.08 6.18 30.85
C VAL A 67 -7.31 7.19 31.97
N GLU A 68 -6.83 6.92 33.18
CA GLU A 68 -6.89 7.85 34.33
C GLU A 68 -5.51 8.40 34.71
N GLU A 69 -4.45 7.63 34.46
CA GLU A 69 -3.08 8.05 34.77
C GLU A 69 -2.57 9.07 33.73
N GLN A 70 -2.01 10.19 34.23
CA GLN A 70 -1.72 11.37 33.42
C GLN A 70 -0.66 11.13 32.33
N PHE A 71 0.37 10.33 32.61
CA PHE A 71 1.38 9.98 31.60
C PHE A 71 0.76 9.18 30.46
N PHE A 72 -0.04 8.15 30.76
CA PHE A 72 -0.70 7.34 29.73
C PHE A 72 -1.77 8.11 28.94
N ILE A 73 -2.54 8.99 29.57
CA ILE A 73 -3.48 9.88 28.86
C ILE A 73 -2.73 10.72 27.82
N LYS A 74 -1.62 11.37 28.23
CA LYS A 74 -0.80 12.17 27.30
C LYS A 74 -0.23 11.32 26.17
N LEU A 75 0.18 10.09 26.47
CA LEU A 75 0.70 9.16 25.47
C LEU A 75 -0.38 8.75 24.46
N ILE A 76 -1.59 8.40 24.92
CA ILE A 76 -2.73 8.05 24.07
C ILE A 76 -3.10 9.23 23.17
N ILE A 77 -3.21 10.45 23.72
CA ILE A 77 -3.48 11.67 22.95
C ILE A 77 -2.39 11.90 21.90
N THR A 78 -1.12 11.70 22.25
CA THR A 78 0.00 11.85 21.30
C THR A 78 -0.10 10.86 20.16
N CYS A 79 -0.41 9.59 20.45
CA CYS A 79 -0.62 8.56 19.44
C CYS A 79 -1.81 8.88 18.53
N ALA A 80 -2.95 9.28 19.11
CA ALA A 80 -4.15 9.67 18.37
C ALA A 80 -3.88 10.88 17.47
N PHE A 81 -3.19 11.90 17.99
CA PHE A 81 -2.80 13.07 17.21
C PHE A 81 -1.89 12.70 16.04
N ASN A 82 -0.93 11.80 16.23
CA ASN A 82 -0.07 11.34 15.14
C ASN A 82 -0.87 10.59 14.06
N ILE A 83 -1.82 9.72 14.43
CA ILE A 83 -2.69 9.00 13.49
C ILE A 83 -3.56 9.99 12.71
N MET A 84 -4.20 10.95 13.38
CA MET A 84 -5.00 11.98 12.70
C MET A 84 -4.16 12.82 11.75
N ARG A 85 -2.93 13.18 12.15
CA ARG A 85 -2.00 13.90 11.28
C ARG A 85 -1.61 13.06 10.05
N GLU A 86 -1.34 11.77 10.21
CA GLU A 86 -1.08 10.87 9.09
C GLU A 86 -2.28 10.75 8.13
N LEU A 87 -3.50 10.76 8.67
CA LEU A 87 -4.71 10.80 7.86
C LEU A 87 -4.83 12.12 7.08
N ILE A 88 -4.63 13.27 7.72
CA ILE A 88 -4.74 14.59 7.07
C ILE A 88 -3.62 14.81 6.05
N ASP A 89 -2.37 14.55 6.43
CA ASP A 89 -1.21 14.91 5.62
C ASP A 89 -0.94 13.90 4.49
N ARG A 90 -1.37 12.65 4.65
CA ARG A 90 -1.03 11.54 3.74
C ARG A 90 -2.21 10.67 3.34
N THR A 91 -3.42 10.95 3.82
CA THR A 91 -4.62 10.16 3.54
C THR A 91 -4.44 8.68 3.92
N ARG A 92 -3.74 8.42 5.04
CA ARG A 92 -3.48 7.05 5.52
C ARG A 92 -4.73 6.45 6.17
N ILE A 93 -5.59 5.83 5.37
CA ILE A 93 -6.82 5.17 5.87
C ILE A 93 -6.47 3.78 6.38
N ARG A 94 -6.76 3.52 7.65
CA ARG A 94 -6.49 2.23 8.30
C ARG A 94 -7.49 1.16 7.85
N ILE A 95 -6.99 -0.03 7.53
CA ILE A 95 -7.79 -1.26 7.38
C ILE A 95 -7.37 -2.28 8.44
N SER A 96 -8.37 -2.95 9.01
CA SER A 96 -8.15 -4.03 9.97
C SER A 96 -7.28 -5.15 9.39
N GLU A 97 -6.37 -5.70 10.19
CA GLU A 97 -5.51 -6.84 9.84
C GLU A 97 -6.28 -8.16 9.60
N LYS A 98 -7.57 -8.17 9.97
CA LYS A 98 -8.52 -9.25 9.67
C LYS A 98 -9.14 -9.13 8.27
N LYS A 99 -8.90 -8.01 7.57
CA LYS A 99 -9.48 -7.68 6.27
C LYS A 99 -8.45 -7.25 5.23
N ALA A 100 -7.22 -6.93 5.62
CA ALA A 100 -6.13 -6.62 4.69
C ALA A 100 -4.74 -6.77 5.34
N ARG A 101 -3.72 -7.12 4.55
CA ARG A 101 -2.31 -7.25 4.96
C ARG A 101 -1.35 -6.96 3.82
N ASN A 102 -0.12 -6.57 4.18
CA ASN A 102 1.02 -6.70 3.27
C ASN A 102 1.51 -8.14 3.33
N MET A 103 1.76 -8.75 2.18
CA MET A 103 2.24 -10.13 2.07
C MET A 103 3.30 -10.23 0.99
N PHE A 104 4.33 -11.05 1.20
CA PHE A 104 5.28 -11.37 0.13
C PHE A 104 4.59 -12.17 -0.97
N GLY A 105 4.92 -11.86 -2.22
CA GLY A 105 4.49 -12.65 -3.36
C GLY A 105 5.42 -13.83 -3.62
N ILE A 106 4.86 -14.99 -3.92
CA ILE A 106 5.59 -16.17 -4.39
C ILE A 106 4.83 -16.86 -5.52
N VAL A 107 5.50 -17.78 -6.22
CA VAL A 107 4.91 -18.56 -7.32
C VAL A 107 4.42 -19.92 -6.82
N ASP A 108 3.32 -20.40 -7.42
CA ASP A 108 2.84 -21.77 -7.27
C ASP A 108 3.74 -22.76 -8.02
N GLU A 109 4.72 -23.31 -7.31
CA GLU A 109 5.64 -24.33 -7.84
C GLU A 109 4.95 -25.66 -8.18
N TYR A 110 3.76 -25.93 -7.64
CA TYR A 110 3.02 -27.18 -7.88
C TYR A 110 2.12 -27.11 -9.11
N GLY A 111 1.76 -25.90 -9.56
CA GLY A 111 0.92 -25.70 -10.75
C GLY A 111 -0.54 -26.11 -10.54
N VAL A 112 -1.04 -25.94 -9.32
CA VAL A 112 -2.42 -26.28 -8.91
C VAL A 112 -3.39 -25.11 -9.02
N LEU A 113 -2.89 -23.88 -9.09
CA LEU A 113 -3.69 -22.68 -9.31
C LEU A 113 -3.94 -22.46 -10.80
N GLU A 114 -5.14 -21.97 -11.13
CA GLU A 114 -5.49 -21.49 -12.48
C GLU A 114 -5.27 -19.98 -12.60
N TYR A 115 -5.18 -19.48 -13.83
CA TYR A 115 -5.10 -18.03 -14.07
C TYR A 115 -6.34 -17.32 -13.51
N GLY A 116 -6.13 -16.23 -12.78
CA GLY A 116 -7.15 -15.51 -12.00
C GLY A 116 -7.34 -16.03 -10.57
N GLN A 117 -6.70 -17.14 -10.19
CA GLN A 117 -6.74 -17.68 -8.83
C GLN A 117 -5.47 -17.32 -8.05
N VAL A 118 -5.60 -17.16 -6.73
CA VAL A 118 -4.48 -17.06 -5.80
C VAL A 118 -4.69 -17.97 -4.61
N PHE A 119 -3.61 -18.39 -3.94
CA PHE A 119 -3.71 -19.02 -2.61
C PHE A 119 -3.19 -18.05 -1.56
N ILE A 120 -4.00 -17.83 -0.53
CA ILE A 120 -3.63 -16.97 0.60
C ILE A 120 -4.05 -17.67 1.89
N GLN A 121 -3.07 -17.88 2.76
CA GLN A 121 -3.27 -18.34 4.12
C GLN A 121 -2.49 -17.43 5.06
N TYR A 122 -3.13 -16.90 6.09
CA TYR A 122 -2.50 -15.95 7.02
C TYR A 122 -2.60 -16.41 8.46
N THR A 123 -1.57 -16.09 9.25
CA THR A 123 -1.56 -16.35 10.68
C THR A 123 -2.55 -15.43 11.38
N VAL A 124 -3.45 -16.01 12.18
CA VAL A 124 -4.39 -15.24 13.01
C VAL A 124 -3.59 -14.57 14.13
N MET A 125 -3.61 -13.23 14.15
CA MET A 125 -2.95 -12.46 15.18
C MET A 125 -3.60 -12.75 16.53
N ARG A 126 -2.80 -12.79 17.60
CA ARG A 126 -3.31 -13.04 18.96
C ARG A 126 -4.26 -11.92 19.35
N ASP A 127 -5.40 -12.28 19.94
CA ASP A 127 -6.26 -11.30 20.60
C ASP A 127 -5.45 -10.57 21.69
N ASN A 128 -5.22 -9.28 21.44
CA ASN A 128 -4.50 -8.37 22.32
C ASN A 128 -5.40 -7.80 23.42
N LYS A 129 -6.49 -8.48 23.78
CA LYS A 129 -7.34 -8.01 24.87
C LYS A 129 -6.54 -7.94 26.18
N LEU A 130 -6.68 -6.80 26.86
CA LEU A 130 -6.03 -6.55 28.15
C LEU A 130 -6.50 -7.56 29.21
N TYR A 131 -7.81 -7.75 29.28
CA TYR A 131 -8.49 -8.72 30.13
C TYR A 131 -8.95 -9.90 29.26
N LEU A 132 -8.60 -11.10 29.70
CA LEU A 132 -9.08 -12.35 29.11
C LEU A 132 -9.66 -13.17 30.25
N SER A 133 -10.81 -13.81 30.03
CA SER A 133 -11.26 -14.88 30.92
C SER A 133 -10.25 -16.04 30.92
N GLU A 134 -10.33 -16.94 31.90
CA GLU A 134 -9.46 -18.13 31.94
C GLU A 134 -9.62 -18.98 30.67
N GLU A 135 -10.86 -19.09 30.17
CA GLU A 135 -11.18 -19.78 28.92
C GLU A 135 -10.59 -19.07 27.71
N GLU A 136 -10.71 -17.74 27.62
CA GLU A 136 -10.11 -16.95 26.53
C GLU A 136 -8.56 -17.02 26.58
N ASP A 137 -7.95 -17.03 27.76
CA ASP A 137 -6.49 -17.17 27.91
C ASP A 137 -6.02 -18.58 27.54
N TYR A 138 -6.79 -19.62 27.86
CA TYR A 138 -6.54 -21.00 27.44
C TYR A 138 -6.66 -21.15 25.91
N ILE A 139 -7.75 -20.68 25.30
CA ILE A 139 -7.94 -20.67 23.85
C ILE A 139 -6.81 -19.91 23.17
N ARG A 140 -6.45 -18.74 23.69
CA ARG A 140 -5.36 -17.93 23.12
C ARG A 140 -4.00 -18.64 23.17
N LYS A 141 -3.70 -19.35 24.26
CA LYS A 141 -2.45 -20.14 24.37
C LYS A 141 -2.43 -21.31 23.38
N ASN A 142 -3.59 -21.92 23.11
CA ASN A 142 -3.70 -23.06 22.20
C ASN A 142 -3.84 -22.66 20.72
N ASN A 143 -4.25 -21.42 20.41
CA ASN A 143 -4.36 -20.89 19.04
C ASN A 143 -3.05 -20.24 18.52
N ILE A 144 -1.91 -20.45 19.18
CA ILE A 144 -0.63 -19.91 18.71
C ILE A 144 -0.28 -20.54 17.36
N GLY A 145 -0.18 -19.73 16.31
CA GLY A 145 0.12 -20.19 14.96
C GLY A 145 -1.09 -20.75 14.20
N ARG A 146 -2.31 -20.56 14.72
CA ARG A 146 -3.54 -20.81 13.96
C ARG A 146 -3.51 -19.96 12.69
N CYS A 147 -3.84 -20.58 11.56
CA CYS A 147 -3.93 -19.91 10.27
C CYS A 147 -5.36 -19.95 9.76
N GLU A 148 -5.73 -18.95 8.97
CA GLU A 148 -6.98 -18.91 8.22
C GLU A 148 -6.67 -18.86 6.73
N ILE A 149 -7.44 -19.61 5.95
CA ILE A 149 -7.32 -19.68 4.49
C ILE A 149 -8.41 -18.79 3.92
N LEU A 150 -8.05 -17.92 2.97
CA LEU A 150 -9.02 -17.10 2.24
C LEU A 150 -9.63 -17.92 1.09
N THR A 151 -10.96 -17.87 1.00
CA THR A 151 -11.74 -18.52 -0.07
C THR A 151 -12.70 -17.54 -0.76
N THR A 152 -12.40 -16.24 -0.66
CA THR A 152 -13.22 -15.14 -1.18
C THR A 152 -12.45 -14.36 -2.24
N LYS A 153 -13.12 -13.43 -2.92
CA LYS A 153 -12.43 -12.47 -3.78
C LYS A 153 -11.49 -11.61 -2.95
N VAL A 154 -10.35 -11.28 -3.55
CA VAL A 154 -9.33 -10.41 -2.97
C VAL A 154 -8.90 -9.38 -4.00
N VAL A 155 -8.56 -8.19 -3.53
CA VAL A 155 -7.90 -7.14 -4.31
C VAL A 155 -6.43 -7.13 -3.96
N ILE A 156 -5.59 -7.09 -4.98
CA ILE A 156 -4.13 -7.08 -4.83
C ILE A 156 -3.56 -5.93 -5.66
N THR A 157 -2.64 -5.19 -5.07
CA THR A 157 -1.79 -4.19 -5.74
C THR A 157 -0.39 -4.21 -5.13
N LYS A 158 0.57 -3.53 -5.75
CA LYS A 158 1.93 -3.30 -5.24
C LYS A 158 2.18 -1.80 -5.19
N ASN A 159 2.77 -1.32 -4.09
CA ASN A 159 3.12 0.09 -3.99
C ASN A 159 4.61 0.29 -4.38
N PRO A 160 4.93 1.35 -5.16
CA PRO A 160 4.02 2.34 -5.76
C PRO A 160 3.23 1.80 -6.96
N CYS A 161 1.95 2.17 -7.06
CA CYS A 161 1.05 1.84 -8.17
C CYS A 161 0.50 3.10 -8.84
N HIS A 162 0.45 3.14 -10.17
CA HIS A 162 0.06 4.32 -10.94
C HIS A 162 -0.86 4.01 -12.11
N HIS A 163 -0.72 2.85 -12.73
CA HIS A 163 -1.57 2.47 -13.85
C HIS A 163 -2.90 1.90 -13.35
N PRO A 164 -4.06 2.18 -13.99
CA PRO A 164 -5.35 1.60 -13.60
C PRO A 164 -5.35 0.06 -13.52
N GLY A 165 -4.50 -0.59 -14.32
CA GLY A 165 -4.30 -2.04 -14.35
C GLY A 165 -3.50 -2.64 -13.18
N ASP A 166 -2.86 -1.81 -12.36
CA ASP A 166 -2.02 -2.25 -11.23
C ASP A 166 -2.83 -2.83 -10.08
N LEU A 167 -4.09 -2.45 -9.95
CA LEU A 167 -5.01 -3.00 -8.96
C LEU A 167 -5.86 -4.10 -9.59
N ARG A 168 -5.72 -5.32 -9.09
CA ARG A 168 -6.35 -6.51 -9.68
C ARG A 168 -7.15 -7.29 -8.65
N THR A 169 -8.31 -7.76 -9.07
CA THR A 169 -9.16 -8.67 -8.30
C THR A 169 -8.87 -10.12 -8.70
N PHE A 170 -8.71 -10.99 -7.71
CA PHE A 170 -8.47 -12.43 -7.87
C PHE A 170 -9.45 -13.26 -7.04
N ASP A 171 -9.62 -14.52 -7.41
CA ASP A 171 -10.34 -15.51 -6.61
C ASP A 171 -9.35 -16.24 -5.68
N ALA A 172 -9.44 -16.01 -4.36
CA ALA A 172 -8.68 -16.82 -3.42
C ALA A 172 -9.30 -18.21 -3.29
N VAL A 173 -8.49 -19.25 -3.46
CA VAL A 173 -8.95 -20.65 -3.45
C VAL A 173 -8.11 -21.48 -2.49
N ASP A 174 -8.75 -22.44 -1.82
CA ASP A 174 -8.05 -23.40 -0.97
C ASP A 174 -7.47 -24.54 -1.81
N ARG A 175 -6.15 -24.75 -1.68
CA ARG A 175 -5.41 -25.85 -2.29
C ARG A 175 -4.63 -26.59 -1.19
N PRO A 176 -4.97 -27.86 -0.89
CA PRO A 176 -4.28 -28.65 0.14
C PRO A 176 -2.76 -28.66 -0.01
N GLU A 177 -2.28 -28.69 -1.25
CA GLU A 177 -0.86 -28.69 -1.63
C GLU A 177 -0.14 -27.43 -1.14
N LEU A 178 -0.84 -26.29 -1.08
CA LEU A 178 -0.27 -24.98 -0.75
C LEU A 178 -0.43 -24.60 0.73
N ARG A 179 -1.14 -25.38 1.55
CA ARG A 179 -1.43 -25.05 2.97
C ARG A 179 -0.21 -24.97 3.89
N HIS A 180 0.95 -25.41 3.43
CA HIS A 180 2.20 -25.21 4.16
C HIS A 180 2.73 -23.76 4.03
N LEU A 181 2.30 -23.02 3.00
CA LEU A 181 2.64 -21.62 2.76
C LEU A 181 1.75 -20.72 3.63
N LYS A 182 2.37 -19.76 4.34
CA LYS A 182 1.73 -18.92 5.34
C LYS A 182 2.23 -17.49 5.22
N ASP A 183 1.33 -16.53 5.40
CA ASP A 183 1.60 -15.09 5.37
C ASP A 183 2.26 -14.61 4.07
N VAL A 184 1.89 -15.26 2.96
CA VAL A 184 2.33 -14.98 1.59
C VAL A 184 1.13 -15.04 0.65
N VAL A 185 1.21 -14.36 -0.48
CA VAL A 185 0.30 -14.57 -1.61
C VAL A 185 0.98 -15.44 -2.66
N VAL A 186 0.31 -16.53 -3.04
CA VAL A 186 0.82 -17.46 -4.05
C VAL A 186 0.10 -17.18 -5.37
N PHE A 187 0.88 -16.79 -6.37
CA PHE A 187 0.41 -16.54 -7.73
C PHE A 187 0.51 -17.80 -8.60
N PRO A 188 -0.39 -17.99 -9.57
CA PRO A 188 -0.35 -19.11 -10.48
C PRO A 188 0.83 -18.97 -11.45
N GLN A 189 1.49 -20.09 -11.77
CA GLN A 189 2.43 -20.15 -12.90
C GLN A 189 1.71 -20.29 -14.26
N LYS A 190 0.41 -20.60 -14.25
CA LYS A 190 -0.41 -20.74 -15.46
C LYS A 190 -0.96 -19.40 -15.91
N GLY A 191 -1.08 -19.24 -17.23
CA GLY A 191 -1.75 -18.10 -17.85
C GLY A 191 -0.92 -17.45 -18.95
N PRO A 192 -1.50 -16.46 -19.65
CA PRO A 192 -0.82 -15.74 -20.72
C PRO A 192 0.28 -14.80 -20.22
N ARG A 193 0.20 -14.34 -18.96
CA ARG A 193 1.12 -13.38 -18.35
C ARG A 193 1.20 -13.61 -16.84
N PRO A 194 2.39 -13.54 -16.20
CA PRO A 194 2.50 -13.65 -14.76
C PRO A 194 1.71 -12.54 -14.04
N HIS A 195 0.85 -12.89 -13.08
CA HIS A 195 0.05 -11.89 -12.36
C HIS A 195 0.90 -10.89 -11.56
N SER A 196 2.09 -11.28 -11.11
CA SER A 196 3.05 -10.35 -10.49
C SER A 196 3.42 -9.22 -11.46
N ASN A 197 3.77 -9.57 -12.70
CA ASN A 197 4.15 -8.61 -13.72
C ASN A 197 2.96 -7.73 -14.17
N GLU A 198 1.72 -8.22 -14.05
CA GLU A 198 0.51 -7.41 -14.29
C GLU A 198 0.28 -6.34 -13.22
N ILE A 199 0.93 -6.45 -12.05
CA ILE A 199 0.81 -5.56 -10.91
C ILE A 199 2.10 -4.76 -10.79
N SER A 200 2.14 -3.59 -11.43
CA SER A 200 3.29 -2.68 -11.40
C SER A 200 4.63 -3.31 -11.78
N GLY A 201 4.62 -4.28 -12.70
CA GLY A 201 5.84 -4.92 -13.23
C GLY A 201 6.63 -5.76 -12.22
N SER A 202 6.00 -6.32 -11.19
CA SER A 202 6.67 -7.07 -10.12
C SER A 202 7.29 -8.42 -10.56
N ASP A 203 8.43 -8.78 -9.96
CA ASP A 203 9.26 -9.95 -10.31
C ASP A 203 9.54 -10.95 -9.16
N LEU A 204 8.77 -10.90 -8.06
CA LEU A 204 8.76 -11.91 -6.97
C LEU A 204 10.13 -12.20 -6.31
N ASP A 205 11.05 -11.24 -6.31
CA ASP A 205 12.40 -11.35 -5.71
C ASP A 205 12.45 -10.90 -4.23
N GLY A 206 11.29 -10.56 -3.66
CA GLY A 206 11.16 -9.90 -2.36
C GLY A 206 10.00 -8.91 -2.28
N ASP A 207 9.23 -8.77 -3.36
CA ASP A 207 8.11 -7.85 -3.44
C ASP A 207 6.98 -8.14 -2.44
N GLU A 208 6.55 -7.08 -1.76
CA GLU A 208 5.37 -7.06 -0.90
C GLU A 208 4.15 -6.51 -1.63
N TYR A 209 3.03 -7.19 -1.45
CA TYR A 209 1.74 -6.85 -2.05
C TYR A 209 0.76 -6.40 -0.98
N VAL A 210 0.00 -5.35 -1.31
CA VAL A 210 -1.19 -4.96 -0.56
C VAL A 210 -2.31 -5.92 -0.94
N VAL A 211 -2.73 -6.76 0.00
CA VAL A 211 -3.79 -7.76 -0.18
C VAL A 211 -5.00 -7.35 0.67
N ILE A 212 -6.14 -7.11 0.04
CA ILE A 212 -7.37 -6.62 0.67
C ILE A 212 -8.50 -7.61 0.37
N TRP A 213 -9.16 -8.09 1.42
CA TRP A 213 -10.37 -8.92 1.35
C TRP A 213 -11.53 -8.29 2.15
N HIS A 214 -11.51 -6.96 2.27
CA HIS A 214 -12.61 -6.17 2.79
C HIS A 214 -13.72 -6.11 1.75
N GLU A 215 -14.90 -6.67 2.05
CA GLU A 215 -16.02 -6.80 1.10
C GLU A 215 -16.37 -5.48 0.38
N ASP A 216 -16.48 -4.37 1.12
CA ASP A 216 -16.79 -3.04 0.55
C ASP A 216 -15.69 -2.44 -0.34
N LEU A 217 -14.48 -3.02 -0.35
CA LEU A 217 -13.35 -2.60 -1.17
C LEU A 217 -13.07 -3.58 -2.32
N ILE A 218 -13.95 -4.56 -2.57
CA ILE A 218 -13.82 -5.48 -3.72
C ILE A 218 -14.60 -4.91 -4.91
N PRO A 219 -13.93 -4.47 -5.99
CA PRO A 219 -14.59 -4.01 -7.19
C PRO A 219 -15.46 -5.10 -7.82
N GLN A 220 -16.62 -4.71 -8.31
CA GLN A 220 -17.51 -5.58 -9.10
C GLN A 220 -17.21 -5.50 -10.60
N THR A 221 -16.40 -4.52 -11.01
CA THR A 221 -15.93 -4.31 -12.37
C THR A 221 -14.85 -5.34 -12.75
N PRO A 222 -14.72 -5.71 -14.04
CA PRO A 222 -13.65 -6.63 -14.49
C PRO A 222 -12.29 -5.92 -14.45
N ASN A 223 -11.18 -6.64 -14.19
CA ASN A 223 -9.84 -6.03 -14.14
C ASN A 223 -9.53 -5.21 -15.39
N GLU A 224 -8.88 -4.05 -15.20
CA GLU A 224 -8.36 -3.25 -16.31
C GLU A 224 -7.21 -3.99 -17.01
N THR A 225 -6.97 -3.64 -18.27
CA THR A 225 -5.82 -4.16 -19.02
C THR A 225 -4.52 -3.73 -18.30
N PRO A 226 -3.62 -4.68 -17.99
CA PRO A 226 -2.35 -4.35 -17.35
C PRO A 226 -1.44 -3.58 -18.32
N TYR A 227 -0.65 -2.66 -17.80
CA TYR A 227 0.35 -1.95 -18.61
C TYR A 227 1.45 -2.90 -19.08
N GLU A 228 2.10 -2.62 -20.19
CA GLU A 228 3.22 -3.41 -20.71
C GLU A 228 4.54 -2.93 -20.07
N TYR A 229 4.98 -3.62 -19.03
CA TYR A 229 6.20 -3.27 -18.27
C TYR A 229 7.48 -3.85 -18.88
N ASP A 230 7.37 -4.78 -19.83
CA ASP A 230 8.49 -5.55 -20.38
C ASP A 230 9.29 -4.76 -21.44
N SER A 231 8.91 -3.52 -21.75
CA SER A 231 9.52 -2.71 -22.81
C SER A 231 10.89 -2.12 -22.46
N GLN A 232 11.65 -2.75 -21.56
CA GLN A 232 12.93 -2.21 -21.12
C GLN A 232 14.01 -2.43 -22.16
N GLU A 233 14.60 -1.35 -22.62
CA GLU A 233 15.75 -1.41 -23.50
C GLU A 233 16.98 -1.87 -22.72
N ASP A 234 17.76 -2.78 -23.31
CA ASP A 234 19.05 -3.19 -22.74
C ASP A 234 19.90 -1.95 -22.37
N PRO A 235 20.58 -1.98 -21.21
CA PRO A 235 21.53 -0.93 -20.86
C PRO A 235 22.62 -0.83 -21.92
N PRO A 236 23.17 0.37 -22.17
CA PRO A 236 24.21 0.57 -23.17
C PRO A 236 25.43 -0.32 -22.87
N LYS A 237 25.78 -1.20 -23.81
CA LYS A 237 26.94 -2.09 -23.68
C LYS A 237 28.21 -1.33 -24.01
N MET A 238 29.18 -1.34 -23.09
CA MET A 238 30.51 -0.78 -23.33
C MET A 238 31.45 -1.83 -23.92
N ASN A 239 32.02 -1.55 -25.09
CA ASN A 239 33.02 -2.41 -25.75
C ASN A 239 34.45 -2.22 -25.22
N ARG A 240 34.61 -1.76 -23.98
CA ARG A 240 35.90 -1.55 -23.33
C ARG A 240 35.83 -1.88 -21.82
N PRO A 241 36.98 -2.12 -21.16
CA PRO A 241 37.00 -2.26 -19.70
C PRO A 241 36.42 -1.03 -19.00
N ILE A 242 35.70 -1.29 -17.90
CA ILE A 242 35.12 -0.26 -17.04
C ILE A 242 36.24 0.49 -16.32
N THR A 243 36.19 1.81 -16.34
CA THR A 243 37.13 2.71 -15.63
C THR A 243 36.45 3.31 -14.39
N ARG A 244 37.26 3.97 -13.54
CA ARG A 244 36.71 4.72 -12.40
C ARG A 244 35.86 5.92 -12.83
N ASP A 245 36.18 6.51 -13.98
CA ASP A 245 35.44 7.65 -14.51
C ASP A 245 34.02 7.24 -14.92
N ASP A 246 33.84 6.03 -15.45
CA ASP A 246 32.50 5.47 -15.73
C ASP A 246 31.66 5.34 -14.47
N ILE A 247 32.27 4.86 -13.38
CA ILE A 247 31.58 4.71 -12.09
C ILE A 247 31.19 6.09 -11.54
N ASN A 248 32.10 7.07 -11.61
CA ASN A 248 31.82 8.43 -11.15
C ASN A 248 30.68 9.07 -11.97
N GLN A 249 30.67 8.85 -13.29
CA GLN A 249 29.63 9.37 -14.18
C GLN A 249 28.25 8.82 -13.81
N VAL A 250 28.13 7.50 -13.62
CA VAL A 250 26.85 6.87 -13.22
C VAL A 250 26.38 7.40 -11.85
N VAL A 251 27.28 7.57 -10.89
CA VAL A 251 26.93 8.11 -9.57
C VAL A 251 26.43 9.55 -9.67
N MET A 252 27.04 10.37 -10.52
CA MET A 252 26.59 11.74 -10.77
C MET A 252 25.22 11.77 -11.45
N GLU A 253 25.02 10.95 -12.49
CA GLU A 253 23.74 10.85 -13.22
C GLU A 253 22.60 10.44 -12.29
N VAL A 254 22.78 9.37 -11.50
CA VAL A 254 21.78 8.91 -10.52
C VAL A 254 21.49 9.98 -9.46
N SER A 255 22.48 10.78 -9.07
CA SER A 255 22.30 11.84 -8.07
C SER A 255 21.63 13.10 -8.63
N GLU A 256 21.80 13.41 -9.91
CA GLU A 256 21.28 14.62 -10.54
C GLU A 256 19.84 14.46 -11.04
N GLN A 257 19.42 13.22 -11.33
CA GLN A 257 18.16 12.93 -12.05
C GLN A 257 17.08 12.24 -11.19
N ASP A 258 17.00 12.50 -9.88
CA ASP A 258 15.90 12.00 -9.04
C ASP A 258 14.59 12.78 -9.30
N CYS A 259 13.91 12.45 -10.41
CA CYS A 259 12.63 13.05 -10.79
C CYS A 259 11.41 12.20 -10.42
N LEU A 260 11.62 10.97 -9.92
CA LEU A 260 10.57 10.01 -9.59
C LEU A 260 9.50 10.59 -8.67
N GLY A 261 9.93 11.25 -7.58
CA GLY A 261 9.00 11.91 -6.65
C GLY A 261 8.25 13.09 -7.29
N THR A 262 8.85 13.78 -8.25
CA THR A 262 8.19 14.84 -9.02
C THR A 262 7.12 14.25 -9.94
N LEU A 263 7.47 13.23 -10.72
CA LEU A 263 6.55 12.57 -11.65
C LEU A 263 5.36 11.96 -10.91
N SER A 264 5.60 11.28 -9.79
CA SER A 264 4.53 10.70 -8.96
C SER A 264 3.55 11.76 -8.43
N ASN A 265 4.06 12.93 -8.03
CA ASN A 265 3.21 14.06 -7.62
C ASN A 265 2.42 14.65 -8.80
N ILE A 266 3.04 14.82 -9.97
CA ILE A 266 2.37 15.31 -11.18
C ILE A 266 1.27 14.33 -11.58
N HIS A 267 1.57 13.03 -11.61
CA HIS A 267 0.59 11.97 -11.89
C HIS A 267 -0.60 12.05 -10.93
N LEU A 268 -0.36 12.21 -9.63
CA LEU A 268 -1.44 12.33 -8.65
C LEU A 268 -2.34 13.55 -8.90
N ALA A 269 -1.76 14.69 -9.30
CA ALA A 269 -2.53 15.89 -9.65
C ALA A 269 -3.32 15.72 -10.96
N TYR A 270 -2.75 15.08 -11.98
CA TYR A 270 -3.49 14.74 -13.21
C TYR A 270 -4.61 13.72 -12.95
N ALA A 271 -4.35 12.73 -12.11
CA ALA A 271 -5.33 11.72 -11.73
C ALA A 271 -6.52 12.35 -10.99
N ASP A 272 -6.25 13.34 -10.15
CA ASP A 272 -7.28 14.16 -9.51
C ASP A 272 -8.08 15.00 -10.53
N LYS A 273 -7.40 15.79 -11.36
CA LYS A 273 -8.06 16.73 -12.29
C LYS A 273 -8.81 16.04 -13.44
N TYR A 274 -8.24 14.98 -14.03
CA TYR A 274 -8.75 14.35 -15.25
C TYR A 274 -9.11 12.88 -15.09
N GLY A 275 -8.75 12.26 -13.96
CA GLY A 275 -8.93 10.83 -13.72
C GLY A 275 -7.70 10.01 -14.08
N ILE A 276 -7.49 8.93 -13.34
CA ILE A 276 -6.35 8.02 -13.53
C ILE A 276 -6.39 7.27 -14.87
N LYS A 277 -7.58 7.14 -15.48
CA LYS A 277 -7.76 6.52 -16.82
C LYS A 277 -7.52 7.49 -17.97
N SER A 278 -7.12 8.73 -17.70
CA SER A 278 -6.79 9.69 -18.77
C SER A 278 -5.53 9.27 -19.51
N GLU A 279 -5.41 9.67 -20.77
CA GLU A 279 -4.24 9.38 -21.62
C GLU A 279 -2.96 9.92 -20.98
N THR A 280 -3.00 11.12 -20.38
CA THR A 280 -1.86 11.73 -19.69
C THR A 280 -1.45 10.94 -18.45
N CYS A 281 -2.39 10.45 -17.64
CA CYS A 281 -2.06 9.60 -16.49
C CYS A 281 -1.43 8.27 -16.93
N THR A 282 -1.96 7.66 -18.00
CA THR A 282 -1.42 6.42 -18.57
C THR A 282 0.00 6.61 -19.07
N TYR A 283 0.26 7.72 -19.79
CA TYR A 283 1.60 8.10 -20.22
C TYR A 283 2.55 8.33 -19.04
N LEU A 284 2.10 9.08 -18.03
CA LEU A 284 2.88 9.35 -16.82
C LEU A 284 3.16 8.06 -16.02
N ALA A 285 2.23 7.12 -15.95
CA ALA A 285 2.45 5.82 -15.30
C ALA A 285 3.56 5.02 -16.00
N GLY A 286 3.57 5.02 -17.33
CA GLY A 286 4.64 4.43 -18.13
C GLY A 286 5.99 5.10 -17.90
N ALA A 287 6.03 6.44 -17.93
CA ALA A 287 7.24 7.21 -17.63
C ALA A 287 7.74 6.94 -16.20
N ILE A 288 6.86 6.91 -15.20
CA ILE A 288 7.28 6.59 -13.83
C ILE A 288 7.86 5.17 -13.75
N SER A 289 7.26 4.20 -14.43
CA SER A 289 7.81 2.85 -14.45
C SER A 289 9.21 2.78 -15.05
N GLN A 290 9.46 3.51 -16.15
CA GLN A 290 10.79 3.57 -16.76
C GLN A 290 11.79 4.28 -15.83
N GLU A 291 11.35 5.33 -15.14
CA GLU A 291 12.17 6.09 -14.20
C GLU A 291 12.59 5.26 -12.98
N VAL A 292 11.74 4.34 -12.49
CA VAL A 292 12.11 3.41 -11.40
C VAL A 292 13.33 2.56 -11.77
N ASP A 293 13.44 2.16 -13.04
CA ASP A 293 14.56 1.37 -13.54
C ASP A 293 15.67 2.21 -14.18
N ALA A 294 15.57 3.54 -14.14
CA ALA A 294 16.62 4.44 -14.66
C ALA A 294 17.96 4.21 -13.95
N ALA A 295 17.96 3.87 -12.67
CA ALA A 295 19.18 3.51 -11.93
C ALA A 295 19.87 2.24 -12.47
N LYS A 296 19.14 1.35 -13.17
CA LYS A 296 19.68 0.14 -13.80
C LYS A 296 20.03 0.36 -15.27
N THR A 297 19.18 1.10 -15.98
CA THR A 297 19.26 1.26 -17.44
C THR A 297 20.06 2.49 -17.88
N GLY A 298 20.20 3.48 -17.00
CA GLY A 298 20.76 4.81 -17.31
C GLY A 298 19.85 5.67 -18.19
N LYS A 299 18.59 5.28 -18.37
CA LYS A 299 17.64 5.96 -19.27
C LYS A 299 16.53 6.62 -18.48
N HIS A 300 16.47 7.94 -18.58
CA HIS A 300 15.37 8.73 -18.06
C HIS A 300 14.35 8.98 -19.17
N PRO A 301 13.05 8.77 -18.91
CA PRO A 301 12.02 8.80 -19.94
C PRO A 301 11.61 10.22 -20.32
N LEU A 302 11.88 11.20 -19.45
CA LEU A 302 11.46 12.59 -19.61
C LEU A 302 12.62 13.54 -19.32
N THR A 303 12.75 14.56 -20.16
CA THR A 303 13.64 15.69 -19.95
C THR A 303 13.08 16.68 -18.93
N ASN A 304 13.94 17.58 -18.44
CA ASN A 304 13.50 18.63 -17.52
C ASN A 304 12.49 19.58 -18.18
N GLU A 305 12.65 19.85 -19.47
CA GLU A 305 11.73 20.66 -20.27
C GLU A 305 10.33 20.03 -20.32
N GLU A 306 10.24 18.73 -20.63
CA GLU A 306 8.97 17.99 -20.66
C GLU A 306 8.28 17.97 -19.28
N ILE A 307 9.06 17.81 -18.20
CA ILE A 307 8.52 17.88 -16.83
C ILE A 307 7.95 19.27 -16.52
N VAL A 308 8.60 20.33 -16.99
CA VAL A 308 8.09 21.70 -16.85
C VAL A 308 6.82 21.90 -17.65
N GLU A 309 6.72 21.39 -18.88
CA GLU A 309 5.51 21.44 -19.70
C GLU A 309 4.34 20.70 -19.04
N LEU A 310 4.59 19.49 -18.50
CA LEU A 310 3.58 18.74 -17.75
C LEU A 310 3.04 19.51 -16.54
N ARG A 311 3.91 20.25 -15.84
CA ARG A 311 3.49 21.14 -14.73
C ARG A 311 2.68 22.34 -15.21
N GLN A 312 3.03 22.92 -16.36
CA GLN A 312 2.27 24.01 -16.96
C GLN A 312 0.89 23.55 -17.42
N GLY A 313 0.74 22.31 -17.90
CA GLY A 313 -0.56 21.71 -18.26
C GLY A 313 -1.55 21.58 -17.08
N LEU A 314 -1.06 21.62 -15.83
CA LEU A 314 -1.90 21.71 -14.63
C LEU A 314 -2.30 23.16 -14.28
N ASP A 315 -2.05 24.12 -15.17
CA ASP A 315 -2.18 25.56 -14.91
C ASP A 315 -1.28 26.03 -13.74
N SER A 316 -0.22 25.28 -13.44
CA SER A 316 0.62 25.45 -12.24
C SER A 316 -0.14 25.41 -10.90
N LYS A 317 -1.35 24.83 -10.88
CA LYS A 317 -2.15 24.64 -9.67
C LYS A 317 -2.09 23.19 -9.21
N TRP A 318 -2.22 22.99 -7.91
CA TRP A 318 -2.17 21.67 -7.28
C TRP A 318 -3.46 21.37 -6.52
N PRO A 319 -3.86 20.10 -6.38
CA PRO A 319 -4.94 19.72 -5.49
C PRO A 319 -4.67 20.20 -4.06
N ASP A 320 -5.70 20.59 -3.34
CA ASP A 320 -5.56 21.15 -2.00
C ASP A 320 -5.13 20.13 -0.93
N PHE A 321 -5.36 18.83 -1.13
CA PHE A 321 -4.78 17.78 -0.29
C PHE A 321 -3.25 17.64 -0.46
N MET A 322 -2.64 18.23 -1.50
CA MET A 322 -1.20 18.28 -1.71
C MET A 322 -0.52 19.51 -1.10
N LYS A 323 -1.23 20.25 -0.23
CA LYS A 323 -0.68 21.43 0.47
C LYS A 323 0.59 21.08 1.23
N GLY A 324 1.69 21.73 0.86
CA GLY A 324 3.00 21.59 1.49
C GLY A 324 3.58 22.92 1.93
N ARG A 325 4.84 22.91 2.38
CA ARG A 325 5.58 24.15 2.69
C ARG A 325 6.02 24.81 1.37
N GLY A 326 5.41 25.95 1.03
CA GLY A 326 5.80 26.74 -0.14
C GLY A 326 4.66 27.60 -0.70
N LYS A 327 5.01 28.55 -1.57
CA LYS A 327 4.04 29.34 -2.34
C LYS A 327 3.65 28.52 -3.59
N LYS A 328 2.57 27.75 -3.49
CA LYS A 328 1.89 27.11 -4.63
C LYS A 328 0.45 27.61 -4.67
N GLU A 329 -0.13 27.67 -5.86
CA GLU A 329 -1.58 27.86 -6.01
C GLU A 329 -2.27 26.50 -5.89
N TYR A 330 -3.45 26.50 -5.26
CA TYR A 330 -4.22 25.28 -5.02
C TYR A 330 -5.65 25.43 -5.52
N TYR A 331 -6.25 24.34 -5.95
CA TYR A 331 -7.68 24.24 -6.24
C TYR A 331 -8.33 23.21 -5.31
N PRO A 332 -9.62 23.38 -4.95
CA PRO A 332 -10.33 22.38 -4.15
C PRO A 332 -10.52 21.11 -4.99
N SER A 333 -10.04 19.97 -4.49
CA SER A 333 -10.30 18.66 -5.09
C SER A 333 -11.80 18.39 -5.17
N GLU A 334 -12.28 17.90 -6.32
CA GLU A 334 -13.67 17.45 -6.50
C GLU A 334 -13.78 15.92 -6.54
N ARG A 335 -12.64 15.20 -6.45
CA ARG A 335 -12.59 13.73 -6.38
C ARG A 335 -12.49 13.27 -4.92
N ILE A 336 -12.24 11.99 -4.72
CA ILE A 336 -12.20 11.36 -3.39
C ILE A 336 -11.11 11.90 -2.44
N LEU A 337 -10.01 12.44 -2.95
CA LEU A 337 -8.83 12.84 -2.14
C LEU A 337 -8.88 14.26 -1.58
#